data_AF-A0A7Z1HGG1-F1
#
_entry.id   AF-A0A7Z1HGG1-F1
#
_cell.length_a   1.000
_cell.length_b   1.000
_cell.length_c   1.000
_cell.angle_alpha   90.00
_cell.angle_beta   90.00
_cell.angle_gamma   90.00
#
_symmetry.space_group_name_H-M   'P 1'
#
loop_
_entity.id
_entity.type
_entity.pdbx_description
1 polymer ?
#
loop_
_entity_poly.entity_id
_entity_poly.type
_entity_poly.pdbx_seq_one_letter_code
_entity_poly.pdbx_strand_id
1 'polypeptide(L)'
;MNETANVKQEPRISAIWIIPIIALFVGAWMLYQYQANKGATIYITMAQAEGIIAGKTEIKVRSVKIGQIDHIRLSDDKNSVIARAQIDKHYDSLLTDDANIWVVKPRIDETGISGMSTLLSGVYLEFAPGESNLMKEHFILQDEPALIGKDVKGGRFVLQSYNAEVMDVSTSIYYKNYKIGQVETATFDWKNQAMKYGIFINEPYQNLITLNSIFWVNAGVEIDLSADGINVNTGSLSKLLKGGISVGLPEQQAPGDLANDGHAFSLSKSYKHALEERFYDFDYYLIEFEQSIRGLRPGAPVEYRGMRVGTVVEAPANVMIDGVPAHFRTDNTAVPALIKIEYGRIYHNSNQARDFWRGNVEGWIKNGLRASLKPGNLLTGAVYVDFDIYNDADDAELTTVSQYQVFPSVSSGITVLADQVSDVLNKVNNLKIEDSLAQMQSTFTDYQALANEMRDLLNQQDTQNLPGDINRNFAEMTKSMQQFDVTMKQFEKTMASYQQGSQFHHQLQQTLSEFKRLSEELQPLTRGLNEQPNMFIFDKSLPADPTPRKQ
;
A
#
# COMPACT_ATOMS: atom_id res chain seq x y z
N MET A 1 -2.71 137.35 -2.86
CA MET A 1 -3.05 135.92 -2.83
C MET A 1 -2.09 135.21 -3.75
N ASN A 2 -1.21 134.37 -3.22
CA ASN A 2 -0.41 133.41 -3.99
C ASN A 2 -0.24 132.18 -3.08
N GLU A 3 -1.14 131.21 -3.21
CA GLU A 3 -0.97 129.90 -2.60
C GLU A 3 -0.12 129.04 -3.53
N THR A 4 1.01 128.54 -3.03
CA THR A 4 1.85 127.58 -3.74
C THR A 4 1.35 126.16 -3.45
N ALA A 5 1.04 125.42 -4.52
CA ALA A 5 0.60 124.03 -4.43
C ALA A 5 1.77 123.12 -4.02
N ASN A 6 1.56 122.31 -2.99
CA ASN A 6 2.51 121.30 -2.52
C ASN A 6 2.37 120.03 -3.37
N VAL A 7 3.32 119.79 -4.27
CA VAL A 7 3.33 118.58 -5.12
C VAL A 7 3.95 117.42 -4.36
N LYS A 8 3.13 116.42 -4.01
CA LYS A 8 3.58 115.18 -3.37
C LYS A 8 3.75 114.10 -4.45
N GLN A 9 4.95 113.53 -4.56
CA GLN A 9 5.21 112.42 -5.48
C GLN A 9 4.62 111.12 -4.91
N GLU A 10 3.66 110.53 -5.62
CA GLU A 10 3.16 109.19 -5.31
C GLU A 10 4.08 108.10 -5.87
N PRO A 11 4.26 106.99 -5.15
CA PRO A 11 5.10 105.89 -5.60
C PRO A 11 4.54 105.26 -6.88
N ARG A 12 5.40 105.12 -7.89
CA ARG A 12 5.06 104.62 -9.23
C ARG A 12 4.68 103.13 -9.30
N ILE A 13 4.74 102.40 -8.19
CA ILE A 13 4.44 100.96 -8.13
C ILE A 13 3.25 100.77 -7.20
N SER A 14 2.12 100.37 -7.78
CA SER A 14 0.90 100.06 -7.03
C SER A 14 1.10 98.83 -6.16
N ALA A 15 0.67 98.89 -4.89
CA ALA A 15 0.72 97.79 -3.93
C ALA A 15 0.02 96.51 -4.42
N ILE A 16 -0.84 96.61 -5.45
CA ILE A 16 -1.51 95.48 -6.11
C ILE A 16 -0.51 94.49 -6.73
N TRP A 17 0.67 94.95 -7.16
CA TRP A 17 1.71 94.09 -7.76
C TRP A 17 2.45 93.19 -6.77
N ILE A 18 2.25 93.37 -5.47
CA ILE A 18 2.88 92.54 -4.44
C ILE A 18 2.30 91.11 -4.45
N ILE A 19 1.00 90.98 -4.71
CA ILE A 19 0.31 89.67 -4.68
C ILE A 19 0.82 88.71 -5.76
N PRO A 20 0.93 89.09 -7.06
CA PRO A 20 1.51 88.23 -8.09
C PRO A 20 2.96 87.81 -7.84
N ILE A 21 3.78 88.71 -7.27
CA ILE A 21 5.18 88.42 -6.97
C ILE A 21 5.29 87.38 -5.85
N ILE A 22 4.47 87.51 -4.79
CA ILE A 22 4.41 86.52 -3.72
C ILE A 22 3.94 85.17 -4.26
N ALA A 23 2.90 85.15 -5.10
CA ALA A 23 2.40 83.91 -5.70
C ALA A 23 3.46 83.22 -6.58
N LEU A 24 4.23 83.99 -7.35
CA LEU A 24 5.34 83.46 -8.15
C LEU A 24 6.47 82.91 -7.27
N PHE A 25 6.80 83.59 -6.17
CA PHE A 25 7.80 83.11 -5.22
C PHE A 25 7.36 81.81 -4.53
N VAL A 26 6.11 81.72 -4.09
CA VAL A 26 5.54 80.49 -3.51
C VAL A 26 5.52 79.37 -4.54
N GLY A 27 5.13 79.65 -5.78
CA GLY A 27 5.15 78.67 -6.87
C GLY A 27 6.56 78.14 -7.16
N ALA A 28 7.56 79.03 -7.23
CA ALA A 28 8.96 78.65 -7.40
C ALA A 28 9.48 77.84 -6.21
N TRP A 29 9.11 78.23 -4.98
CA TRP A 29 9.46 77.50 -3.77
C TRP A 29 8.84 76.10 -3.74
N MET A 30 7.56 75.95 -4.08
CA MET A 30 6.89 74.65 -4.17
C MET A 30 7.52 73.77 -5.25
N LEU A 31 7.88 74.34 -6.41
CA LEU A 31 8.57 73.60 -7.47
C LEU A 31 9.95 73.11 -7.03
N TYR A 32 10.71 73.98 -6.34
CA TYR A 32 12.00 73.63 -5.77
C TYR A 32 11.86 72.55 -4.70
N GLN A 33 10.91 72.69 -3.77
CA GLN A 33 10.65 71.70 -2.72
C GLN A 33 10.22 70.36 -3.31
N TYR A 34 9.36 70.37 -4.33
CA TYR A 34 8.93 69.17 -5.04
C TYR A 34 10.10 68.43 -5.71
N GLN A 35 11.02 69.15 -6.36
CA GLN A 35 12.22 68.53 -6.92
C GLN A 35 13.21 68.07 -5.85
N ALA A 36 13.44 68.89 -4.81
CA ALA A 36 14.39 68.58 -3.75
C ALA A 36 13.97 67.36 -2.92
N ASN A 37 12.69 67.02 -2.88
CA ASN A 37 12.13 65.88 -2.15
C ASN A 37 11.94 64.61 -2.99
N LYS A 38 12.19 64.65 -4.31
CA LYS A 38 12.23 63.41 -5.12
C LYS A 38 13.50 62.62 -4.79
N GLY A 39 13.34 61.33 -4.50
CA GLY A 39 14.46 60.41 -4.33
C GLY A 39 14.97 59.85 -5.65
N ALA A 40 15.77 58.79 -5.58
CA ALA A 40 16.32 58.12 -6.74
C ALA A 40 15.23 57.52 -7.65
N THR A 41 15.50 57.51 -8.96
CA THR A 41 14.70 56.78 -9.95
C THR A 41 15.41 55.49 -10.29
N ILE A 42 14.72 54.35 -10.18
CA ILE A 42 15.28 53.04 -10.52
C ILE A 42 14.53 52.40 -11.69
N TYR A 43 15.21 51.50 -12.39
CA TYR A 43 14.70 50.73 -13.51
C TYR A 43 14.77 49.25 -13.21
N ILE A 44 13.65 48.56 -13.30
CA ILE A 44 13.52 47.14 -12.99
C ILE A 44 13.21 46.39 -14.29
N THR A 45 14.11 45.51 -14.69
CA THR A 45 13.95 44.66 -15.87
C THR A 45 13.33 43.32 -15.48
N MET A 46 12.30 42.88 -16.20
CA MET A 46 11.58 41.63 -15.94
C MET A 46 11.12 40.97 -17.25
N ALA A 47 10.90 39.66 -17.24
CA ALA A 47 10.39 38.96 -18.42
C ALA A 47 8.93 39.36 -18.74
N GLN A 48 8.12 39.55 -17.70
CA GLN A 48 6.70 39.93 -17.81
C GLN A 48 6.28 40.79 -16.62
N ALA A 49 5.33 41.70 -16.83
CA ALA A 49 4.79 42.60 -15.80
C ALA A 49 3.38 42.18 -15.37
N GLU A 50 3.18 40.90 -15.06
CA GLU A 50 1.89 40.39 -14.64
C GLU A 50 1.44 41.02 -13.31
N GLY A 51 0.28 41.68 -13.30
CA GLY A 51 -0.29 42.31 -12.10
C GLY A 51 0.40 43.60 -11.63
N ILE A 52 1.51 44.01 -12.26
CA ILE A 52 2.21 45.26 -11.95
C ILE A 52 1.55 46.40 -12.72
N ILE A 53 1.12 47.45 -12.02
CA ILE A 53 0.38 48.57 -12.59
C ILE A 53 1.07 49.89 -12.23
N ALA A 54 1.38 50.68 -13.27
CA ALA A 54 1.93 52.03 -13.12
C ALA A 54 1.00 52.92 -12.28
N GLY A 55 1.57 53.67 -11.34
CA GLY A 55 0.85 54.54 -10.41
C GLY A 55 0.08 53.80 -9.31
N LYS A 56 0.23 52.47 -9.18
CA LYS A 56 -0.43 51.68 -8.12
C LYS A 56 0.51 50.71 -7.40
N THR A 57 1.37 50.01 -8.13
CA THR A 57 2.24 48.99 -7.53
C THR A 57 3.33 49.63 -6.68
N GLU A 58 3.35 49.27 -5.40
CA GLU A 58 4.30 49.79 -4.42
C GLU A 58 5.55 48.91 -4.35
N ILE A 59 6.67 49.53 -4.00
CA ILE A 59 7.91 48.84 -3.62
C ILE A 59 8.01 48.89 -2.10
N LYS A 60 8.23 47.74 -1.47
CA LYS A 60 8.24 47.59 -0.02
C LYS A 60 9.51 46.91 0.47
N VAL A 61 9.97 47.32 1.66
CA VAL A 61 11.02 46.64 2.41
C VAL A 61 10.41 46.25 3.76
N ARG A 62 10.38 44.96 4.09
CA ARG A 62 9.80 44.45 5.34
C ARG A 62 8.37 44.98 5.56
N SER A 63 7.55 44.95 4.50
CA SER A 63 6.18 45.50 4.49
C SER A 63 6.04 47.04 4.61
N VAL A 64 7.11 47.81 4.59
CA VAL A 64 7.09 49.29 4.61
C VAL A 64 7.26 49.83 3.19
N LYS A 65 6.38 50.73 2.75
CA LYS A 65 6.49 51.39 1.43
C LYS A 65 7.74 52.27 1.37
N ILE A 66 8.58 52.02 0.37
CA ILE A 66 9.78 52.81 0.07
C ILE A 66 9.73 53.52 -1.29
N GLY A 67 8.78 53.14 -2.14
CA GLY A 67 8.65 53.70 -3.47
C GLY A 67 7.43 53.16 -4.22
N GLN A 68 7.31 53.53 -5.49
CA GLN A 68 6.19 53.17 -6.33
C GLN A 68 6.59 53.10 -7.81
N ILE A 69 5.94 52.22 -8.56
CA ILE A 69 6.12 52.10 -10.02
C ILE A 69 5.41 53.27 -10.71
N ASP A 70 6.15 54.04 -11.49
CA ASP A 70 5.65 55.22 -12.22
C ASP A 70 5.23 54.88 -13.65
N HIS A 71 6.02 54.04 -14.33
CA HIS A 71 5.82 53.75 -15.75
C HIS A 71 6.29 52.33 -16.06
N ILE A 72 5.57 51.63 -16.94
CA ILE A 72 5.96 50.32 -17.48
C ILE A 72 6.05 50.43 -19.00
N ARG A 73 7.10 49.89 -19.60
CA ARG A 73 7.27 49.84 -21.06
C ARG A 73 7.92 48.53 -21.48
N LEU A 74 7.69 48.11 -22.73
CA LEU A 74 8.52 47.10 -23.35
C LEU A 74 9.94 47.66 -23.56
N SER A 75 10.93 46.79 -23.42
CA SER A 75 12.30 47.03 -23.91
C SER A 75 12.31 47.23 -25.43
N ASP A 76 13.39 47.82 -25.93
CA ASP A 76 13.49 48.20 -27.33
C ASP A 76 13.51 46.97 -28.27
N ASP A 77 14.01 45.83 -27.78
CA ASP A 77 13.99 44.53 -28.47
C ASP A 77 12.67 43.75 -28.27
N LYS A 78 11.76 44.26 -27.43
CA LYS A 78 10.46 43.67 -27.06
C LYS A 78 10.54 42.30 -26.35
N ASN A 79 11.72 41.88 -25.89
CA ASN A 79 11.89 40.59 -25.20
C ASN A 79 11.72 40.69 -23.68
N SER A 80 11.78 41.91 -23.13
CA SER A 80 11.62 42.17 -21.71
C SER A 80 10.75 43.40 -21.43
N VAL A 81 10.30 43.53 -20.20
CA VAL A 81 9.56 44.70 -19.67
C VAL A 81 10.49 45.49 -18.75
N ILE A 82 10.48 46.81 -18.90
CA ILE A 82 11.21 47.75 -18.05
C ILE A 82 10.19 48.57 -17.27
N ALA A 83 10.20 48.43 -15.95
CA ALA A 83 9.42 49.26 -15.04
C ALA A 83 10.31 50.35 -14.43
N ARG A 84 9.90 51.60 -14.57
CA ARG A 84 10.53 52.75 -13.89
C ARG A 84 9.82 52.97 -12.56
N ALA A 85 10.58 53.04 -11.48
CA ALA A 85 10.06 53.31 -10.15
C ALA A 85 10.70 54.56 -9.53
N GLN A 86 9.91 55.29 -8.77
CA GLN A 86 10.36 56.40 -7.95
C GLN A 86 10.50 55.94 -6.51
N ILE A 87 11.70 56.09 -5.95
CA ILE A 87 12.01 55.78 -4.56
C ILE A 87 11.93 57.06 -3.74
N ASP A 88 11.47 56.97 -2.50
CA ASP A 88 11.47 58.10 -1.58
C ASP A 88 12.90 58.38 -1.13
N LYS A 89 13.28 59.66 -1.11
CA LYS A 89 14.66 60.13 -0.84
C LYS A 89 15.28 59.59 0.46
N HIS A 90 14.46 59.25 1.45
CA HIS A 90 14.93 58.69 2.71
C HIS A 90 15.55 57.29 2.57
N TYR A 91 15.23 56.57 1.49
CA TYR A 91 15.63 55.19 1.25
C TYR A 91 16.68 55.03 0.15
N ASP A 92 17.26 56.13 -0.37
CA ASP A 92 18.29 56.08 -1.42
C ASP A 92 19.49 55.20 -1.02
N SER A 93 19.82 55.14 0.28
CA SER A 93 20.90 54.31 0.81
C SER A 93 20.64 52.80 0.77
N LEU A 94 19.41 52.37 0.48
CA LEU A 94 19.06 50.96 0.36
C LEU A 94 19.34 50.39 -1.03
N LEU A 95 19.60 51.25 -2.02
CA LEU A 95 19.71 50.89 -3.43
C LEU A 95 21.09 50.30 -3.79
N THR A 96 21.53 49.30 -3.03
CA THR A 96 22.82 48.64 -3.22
C THR A 96 22.81 47.74 -4.46
N ASP A 97 23.98 47.49 -5.05
CA ASP A 97 24.12 46.67 -6.26
C ASP A 97 23.84 45.18 -6.06
N ASP A 98 23.96 44.71 -4.82
CA ASP A 98 23.65 43.36 -4.35
C ASP A 98 22.23 43.23 -3.75
N ALA A 99 21.40 44.28 -3.84
CA ALA A 99 20.01 44.21 -3.41
C ALA A 99 19.17 43.32 -4.33
N ASN A 100 18.23 42.59 -3.74
CA ASN A 100 17.30 41.72 -4.45
C ASN A 100 15.90 42.33 -4.50
N ILE A 101 15.22 42.16 -5.63
CA ILE A 101 13.83 42.62 -5.82
C ILE A 101 13.01 41.51 -6.47
N TRP A 102 11.84 41.20 -5.92
CA TRP A 102 10.92 40.19 -6.46
C TRP A 102 9.47 40.65 -6.34
N VAL A 103 8.60 40.01 -7.12
CA VAL A 103 7.15 40.26 -7.07
C VAL A 103 6.51 39.39 -6.00
N VAL A 104 5.70 40.01 -5.14
CA VAL A 104 4.82 39.31 -4.20
C VAL A 104 3.38 39.41 -4.71
N LYS A 105 2.77 38.26 -4.98
CA LYS A 105 1.42 38.11 -5.52
C LYS A 105 0.56 37.19 -4.64
N PRO A 106 -0.77 37.35 -4.61
CA PRO A 106 -1.64 36.45 -3.87
C PRO A 106 -1.53 35.05 -4.48
N ARG A 107 -1.38 34.03 -3.63
CA ARG A 107 -1.44 32.64 -4.07
C ARG A 107 -2.56 31.94 -3.32
N ILE A 108 -3.33 31.17 -4.07
CA ILE A 108 -4.30 30.24 -3.53
C ILE A 108 -3.68 28.86 -3.74
N ASP A 109 -3.29 28.22 -2.65
CA ASP A 109 -2.85 26.84 -2.64
C ASP A 109 -3.85 25.98 -1.85
N GLU A 110 -3.70 24.66 -1.93
CA GLU A 110 -4.61 23.74 -1.25
C GLU A 110 -4.47 23.80 0.29
N THR A 111 -3.41 24.45 0.81
CA THR A 111 -3.15 24.60 2.25
C THR A 111 -3.68 25.91 2.86
N GLY A 112 -4.04 26.89 2.02
CA GLY A 112 -4.62 28.16 2.41
C GLY A 112 -4.41 29.29 1.38
N ILE A 113 -4.68 30.52 1.83
CA ILE A 113 -4.45 31.73 1.04
C ILE A 113 -3.19 32.40 1.59
N SER A 114 -2.10 32.39 0.82
CA SER A 114 -0.90 33.19 1.12
C SER A 114 -0.98 34.55 0.40
N GLY A 115 -0.42 35.59 1.01
CA GLY A 115 -0.52 36.95 0.48
C GLY A 115 -1.91 37.57 0.60
N MET A 116 -2.72 37.23 1.62
CA MET A 116 -4.06 37.82 1.81
C MET A 116 -4.07 39.36 1.87
N SER A 117 -2.98 39.99 2.32
CA SER A 117 -2.81 41.45 2.23
C SER A 117 -2.88 41.96 0.78
N THR A 118 -2.42 41.17 -0.19
CA THR A 118 -2.42 41.50 -1.62
C THR A 118 -3.77 41.30 -2.30
N LEU A 119 -4.73 40.59 -1.68
CA LEU A 119 -6.10 40.52 -2.21
C LEU A 119 -6.77 41.90 -2.20
N LEU A 120 -6.46 42.72 -1.20
CA LEU A 120 -6.98 44.09 -1.08
C LEU A 120 -6.02 45.12 -1.70
N SER A 121 -4.71 44.96 -1.48
CA SER A 121 -3.69 45.94 -1.90
C SER A 121 -3.17 45.75 -3.33
N GLY A 122 -3.43 44.59 -3.96
CA GLY A 122 -2.83 44.19 -5.24
C GLY A 122 -1.40 43.67 -5.10
N VAL A 123 -0.82 43.30 -6.25
CA VAL A 123 0.57 42.85 -6.38
C VAL A 123 1.52 43.98 -6.01
N TYR A 124 2.57 43.67 -5.25
CA TYR A 124 3.63 44.62 -4.87
C TYR A 124 5.02 44.02 -5.09
N LEU A 125 6.04 44.87 -5.10
CA LEU A 125 7.44 44.46 -5.22
C LEU A 125 8.09 44.49 -3.83
N GLU A 126 8.65 43.38 -3.38
CA GLU A 126 9.46 43.34 -2.17
C GLU A 126 10.93 43.58 -2.54
N PHE A 127 11.60 44.40 -1.74
CA PHE A 127 12.97 44.82 -1.92
C PHE A 127 13.78 44.41 -0.68
N ALA A 128 14.85 43.65 -0.89
CA ALA A 128 15.80 43.26 0.14
C ALA A 128 17.13 44.01 -0.09
N PRO A 129 17.48 44.98 0.77
CA PRO A 129 18.76 45.67 0.68
C PRO A 129 19.92 44.68 0.89
N GLY A 130 21.01 44.86 0.17
CA GLY A 130 22.23 44.10 0.39
C GLY A 130 23.20 44.80 1.36
N GLU A 131 24.44 44.31 1.40
CA GLU A 131 25.50 44.79 2.30
C GLU A 131 26.56 45.64 1.57
N SER A 132 26.49 45.71 0.24
CA SER A 132 27.44 46.48 -0.56
C SER A 132 27.34 47.99 -0.32
N ASN A 133 28.44 48.70 -0.56
CA ASN A 133 28.46 50.17 -0.54
C ASN A 133 28.24 50.79 -1.93
N LEU A 134 28.16 49.97 -2.98
CA LEU A 134 27.96 50.43 -4.36
C LEU A 134 26.46 50.60 -4.63
N MET A 135 26.08 51.79 -5.09
CA MET A 135 24.68 52.08 -5.44
C MET A 135 24.40 51.70 -6.90
N LYS A 136 23.17 51.25 -7.15
CA LYS A 136 22.71 50.84 -8.48
C LYS A 136 21.31 51.37 -8.76
N GLU A 137 21.08 51.81 -9.99
CA GLU A 137 19.76 52.26 -10.45
C GLU A 137 19.03 51.21 -11.28
N HIS A 138 19.74 50.19 -11.78
CA HIS A 138 19.19 49.16 -12.66
C HIS A 138 19.13 47.80 -11.97
N PHE A 139 17.93 47.31 -11.71
CA PHE A 139 17.68 46.03 -11.06
C PHE A 139 17.08 45.03 -12.04
N ILE A 140 17.33 43.75 -11.80
CA ILE A 140 16.69 42.64 -12.51
C ILE A 140 15.75 41.98 -11.52
N LEU A 141 14.49 41.81 -11.89
CA LEU A 141 13.51 41.11 -11.09
C LEU A 141 13.96 39.66 -10.89
N GLN A 142 14.17 39.27 -9.64
CA GLN A 142 14.54 37.93 -9.23
C GLN A 142 13.31 37.08 -8.93
N ASP A 143 13.49 35.77 -8.91
CA ASP A 143 12.52 34.85 -8.34
C ASP A 143 12.40 35.07 -6.82
N GLU A 144 11.21 34.80 -6.26
CA GLU A 144 10.98 34.93 -4.81
C GLU A 144 11.96 34.01 -4.03
N PRO A 145 12.60 34.52 -2.97
CA PRO A 145 13.52 33.72 -2.17
C PRO A 145 12.82 32.49 -1.55
N ALA A 146 13.63 31.48 -1.22
CA ALA A 146 13.13 30.30 -0.54
C ALA A 146 12.38 30.69 0.75
N LEU A 147 11.22 30.06 0.98
CA LEU A 147 10.36 30.33 2.14
C LEU A 147 11.06 30.13 3.49
N ILE A 148 12.12 29.33 3.51
CA ILE A 148 12.98 29.11 4.68
C ILE A 148 14.38 29.61 4.32
N GLY A 149 14.83 30.65 5.00
CA GLY A 149 16.17 31.20 4.83
C GLY A 149 17.26 30.22 5.30
N LYS A 150 18.47 30.40 4.77
CA LYS A 150 19.65 29.59 5.16
C LYS A 150 20.07 29.82 6.62
N ASP A 151 19.62 30.92 7.21
CA ASP A 151 19.82 31.36 8.58
C ASP A 151 18.91 30.64 9.60
N VAL A 152 17.84 30.00 9.14
CA VAL A 152 16.94 29.22 10.01
C VAL A 152 17.64 27.92 10.39
N LYS A 153 17.85 27.74 11.71
CA LYS A 153 18.50 26.54 12.25
C LYS A 153 17.57 25.32 12.22
N GLY A 154 18.09 24.20 11.78
CA GLY A 154 17.37 22.94 11.60
C GLY A 154 18.15 21.98 10.73
N GLY A 155 17.61 20.77 10.55
CA GLY A 155 18.18 19.72 9.70
C GLY A 155 17.47 19.68 8.35
N ARG A 156 18.23 19.39 7.30
CA ARG A 156 17.69 19.24 5.93
C ARG A 156 17.87 17.81 5.46
N PHE A 157 16.80 17.19 4.97
CA PHE A 157 16.83 15.81 4.47
C PHE A 157 16.14 15.71 3.12
N VAL A 158 16.30 14.58 2.45
CA VAL A 158 15.67 14.31 1.16
C VAL A 158 14.69 13.16 1.34
N LEU A 159 13.48 13.30 0.82
CA LEU A 159 12.54 12.19 0.67
C LEU A 159 12.41 11.81 -0.80
N GLN A 160 12.44 10.53 -1.10
CA GLN A 160 12.23 9.99 -2.44
C GLN A 160 10.93 9.19 -2.46
N SER A 161 10.11 9.39 -3.49
CA SER A 161 8.92 8.58 -3.69
C SER A 161 8.75 8.15 -5.14
N TYR A 162 8.52 6.86 -5.34
CA TYR A 162 8.24 6.27 -6.65
C TYR A 162 6.73 6.16 -6.91
N ASN A 163 5.93 6.10 -5.85
CA ASN A 163 4.52 5.75 -5.94
C ASN A 163 3.59 6.70 -5.17
N ALA A 164 4.08 7.58 -4.29
CA ALA A 164 3.22 8.45 -3.49
C ALA A 164 2.60 9.58 -4.33
N GLU A 165 1.48 10.09 -3.84
CA GLU A 165 0.88 11.33 -4.35
C GLU A 165 1.90 12.48 -4.28
N VAL A 166 1.79 13.40 -5.23
CA VAL A 166 2.63 14.58 -5.28
C VAL A 166 2.33 15.44 -4.05
N MET A 167 3.34 15.67 -3.21
CA MET A 167 3.20 16.54 -2.04
C MET A 167 3.60 17.96 -2.41
N ASP A 168 2.78 18.93 -2.04
CA ASP A 168 3.09 20.34 -2.27
C ASP A 168 4.22 20.83 -1.38
N VAL A 169 4.92 21.86 -1.86
CA VAL A 169 5.81 22.67 -1.01
C VAL A 169 5.00 23.23 0.17
N SER A 170 5.62 23.33 1.34
CA SER A 170 5.00 23.69 2.64
C SER A 170 4.13 22.62 3.32
N THR A 171 3.93 21.46 2.68
CA THR A 171 3.36 20.28 3.34
C THR A 171 4.02 20.04 4.69
N SER A 172 3.24 19.93 5.76
CA SER A 172 3.75 19.82 7.12
C SER A 172 4.26 18.41 7.44
N ILE A 173 5.34 18.34 8.20
CA ILE A 173 5.96 17.09 8.66
C ILE A 173 5.71 16.93 10.16
N TYR A 174 5.25 15.74 10.54
CA TYR A 174 4.79 15.44 11.88
C TYR A 174 5.57 14.29 12.51
N TYR A 175 5.95 14.43 13.78
CA TYR A 175 6.43 13.33 14.61
C TYR A 175 5.46 13.13 15.76
N LYS A 176 4.89 11.92 15.90
CA LYS A 176 3.84 11.62 16.90
C LYS A 176 2.73 12.69 16.95
N ASN A 177 2.25 13.11 15.77
CA ASN A 177 1.21 14.14 15.58
C ASN A 177 1.60 15.59 15.91
N TYR A 178 2.86 15.85 16.25
CA TYR A 178 3.37 17.20 16.49
C TYR A 178 4.11 17.71 15.25
N LYS A 179 3.80 18.93 14.78
CA LYS A 179 4.46 19.51 13.61
C LYS A 179 5.90 19.86 13.96
N ILE A 180 6.86 19.25 13.26
CA ILE A 180 8.30 19.45 13.47
C ILE A 180 9.00 20.11 12.28
N GLY A 181 8.36 20.15 11.11
CA GLY A 181 8.99 20.64 9.90
C GLY A 181 8.01 20.78 8.73
N GLN A 182 8.56 20.96 7.54
CA GLN A 182 7.79 21.06 6.30
C GLN A 182 8.65 20.74 5.06
N VAL A 183 7.97 20.51 3.93
CA VAL A 183 8.61 20.36 2.61
C VAL A 183 9.11 21.73 2.12
N GLU A 184 10.41 21.83 1.82
CA GLU A 184 11.06 23.01 1.21
C GLU A 184 10.95 22.99 -0.32
N THR A 185 11.15 21.83 -0.95
CA THR A 185 11.16 21.68 -2.40
C THR A 185 10.49 20.38 -2.83
N ALA A 186 9.89 20.39 -4.02
CA ALA A 186 9.32 19.21 -4.67
C ALA A 186 9.77 19.21 -6.13
N THR A 187 10.52 18.20 -6.55
CA THR A 187 11.10 18.09 -7.89
C THR A 187 10.91 16.69 -8.45
N PHE A 188 10.56 16.60 -9.73
CA PHE A 188 10.47 15.31 -10.41
C PHE A 188 11.81 14.94 -11.03
N ASP A 189 12.40 13.83 -10.58
CA ASP A 189 13.59 13.24 -11.19
C ASP A 189 13.17 12.32 -12.34
N TRP A 190 13.19 12.86 -13.56
CA TRP A 190 12.78 12.14 -14.76
C TRP A 190 13.65 10.92 -15.07
N LYS A 191 14.92 10.88 -14.63
CA LYS A 191 15.82 9.74 -14.88
C LYS A 191 15.44 8.54 -14.03
N ASN A 192 15.15 8.80 -12.76
CA ASN A 192 14.78 7.77 -11.79
C ASN A 192 13.26 7.54 -11.71
N GLN A 193 12.47 8.31 -12.48
CA GLN A 193 11.00 8.32 -12.45
C GLN A 193 10.45 8.46 -11.02
N ALA A 194 11.05 9.35 -10.24
CA ALA A 194 10.75 9.50 -8.81
C ALA A 194 10.60 10.97 -8.42
N MET A 195 9.68 11.24 -7.49
CA MET A 195 9.62 12.53 -6.82
C MET A 195 10.72 12.64 -5.77
N LYS A 196 11.42 13.78 -5.77
CA LYS A 196 12.40 14.17 -4.76
C LYS A 196 11.89 15.40 -4.01
N TYR A 197 11.73 15.24 -2.72
CA TYR A 197 11.31 16.30 -1.82
C TYR A 197 12.48 16.71 -0.93
N GLY A 198 12.88 17.98 -0.97
CA GLY A 198 13.74 18.54 0.07
C GLY A 198 12.87 18.90 1.27
N ILE A 199 13.22 18.39 2.45
CA ILE A 199 12.49 18.65 3.68
C ILE A 199 13.36 19.36 4.71
N PHE A 200 12.73 20.24 5.48
CA PHE A 200 13.35 20.94 6.60
C PHE A 200 12.67 20.57 7.91
N ILE A 201 13.48 20.20 8.90
CA ILE A 201 13.06 19.90 10.26
C ILE A 201 13.67 20.95 11.20
N ASN A 202 12.82 21.66 11.92
CA ASN A 202 13.25 22.77 12.77
C ASN A 202 14.14 22.28 13.93
N GLU A 203 15.10 23.09 14.38
CA GLU A 203 15.76 22.89 15.67
C GLU A 203 14.71 22.98 16.82
N PRO A 204 14.76 22.11 17.85
CA PRO A 204 15.72 21.02 18.11
C PRO A 204 15.29 19.66 17.55
N TYR A 205 14.21 19.59 16.78
CA TYR A 205 13.56 18.35 16.36
C TYR A 205 14.33 17.56 15.31
N GLN A 206 15.34 18.15 14.66
CA GLN A 206 16.26 17.43 13.77
C GLN A 206 16.88 16.20 14.46
N ASN A 207 17.08 16.26 15.79
CA ASN A 207 17.64 15.18 16.61
C ASN A 207 16.68 13.99 16.80
N LEU A 208 15.44 14.08 16.31
CA LEU A 208 14.49 12.97 16.27
C LEU A 208 14.66 12.11 15.01
N ILE A 209 15.42 12.58 14.02
CA ILE A 209 15.62 11.90 12.74
C ILE A 209 16.89 11.06 12.81
N THR A 210 16.70 9.74 12.77
CA THR A 210 17.75 8.73 12.81
C THR A 210 17.78 7.94 11.50
N LEU A 211 18.86 7.17 11.27
CA LEU A 211 18.99 6.33 10.09
C LEU A 211 17.89 5.26 9.95
N ASN A 212 17.23 4.88 11.04
CA ASN A 212 16.10 3.95 11.04
C ASN A 212 14.72 4.64 11.08
N SER A 213 14.67 5.95 10.83
CA SER A 213 13.40 6.68 10.71
C SER A 213 12.67 6.30 9.42
N ILE A 214 11.35 6.11 9.53
CA ILE A 214 10.47 5.82 8.40
C ILE A 214 9.52 7.00 8.18
N PHE A 215 9.26 7.32 6.91
CA PHE A 215 8.39 8.42 6.49
C PHE A 215 7.20 7.88 5.71
N TRP A 216 5.99 8.35 6.04
CA TRP A 216 4.78 7.96 5.33
C TRP A 216 3.81 9.12 5.15
N VAL A 217 3.03 9.07 4.08
CA VAL A 217 1.92 9.99 3.87
C VAL A 217 0.78 9.66 4.84
N ASN A 218 0.24 10.67 5.49
CA ASN A 218 -0.98 10.52 6.29
C ASN A 218 -2.19 10.45 5.37
N ALA A 219 -2.56 9.24 4.92
CA ALA A 219 -3.82 9.02 4.25
C ALA A 219 -4.98 9.29 5.21
N GLY A 220 -6.04 9.91 4.71
CA GLY A 220 -7.18 10.34 5.53
C GLY A 220 -7.87 9.19 6.29
N VAL A 221 -8.35 8.21 5.53
CA VAL A 221 -9.04 7.02 6.04
C VAL A 221 -8.40 5.79 5.39
N GLU A 222 -7.79 4.92 6.19
CA GLU A 222 -7.31 3.61 5.76
C GLU A 222 -8.22 2.55 6.37
N ILE A 223 -8.84 1.74 5.51
CA ILE A 223 -9.70 0.62 5.91
C ILE A 223 -8.93 -0.66 5.55
N ASP A 224 -8.45 -1.37 6.55
CA ASP A 224 -7.83 -2.67 6.40
C ASP A 224 -8.84 -3.78 6.72
N LEU A 225 -9.01 -4.72 5.80
CA LEU A 225 -9.66 -6.00 6.08
C LEU A 225 -8.57 -7.04 6.32
N SER A 226 -8.55 -7.64 7.51
CA SER A 226 -7.60 -8.68 7.91
C SER A 226 -8.34 -9.90 8.47
N ALA A 227 -7.59 -10.98 8.73
CA ALA A 227 -8.14 -12.16 9.40
C ALA A 227 -8.66 -11.83 10.83
N ASP A 228 -8.12 -10.78 11.45
CA ASP A 228 -8.56 -10.28 12.76
C ASP A 228 -9.84 -9.41 12.68
N GLY A 229 -10.35 -9.15 11.48
CA GLY A 229 -11.56 -8.35 11.22
C GLY A 229 -11.29 -7.04 10.47
N ILE A 230 -12.21 -6.09 10.62
CA ILE A 230 -12.14 -4.76 9.98
C ILE A 230 -11.40 -3.81 10.93
N ASN A 231 -10.24 -3.33 10.51
CA ASN A 231 -9.52 -2.27 11.20
C ASN A 231 -9.71 -0.94 10.44
N VAL A 232 -10.16 0.10 11.13
CA VAL A 232 -10.39 1.42 10.54
C VAL A 232 -9.45 2.41 11.22
N ASN A 233 -8.38 2.78 10.52
CA ASN A 233 -7.47 3.81 10.97
C ASN A 233 -7.95 5.15 10.43
N THR A 234 -8.48 6.00 11.33
CA THR A 234 -8.91 7.36 10.98
C THR A 234 -7.91 8.38 11.53
N GLY A 235 -7.41 9.25 10.67
CA GLY A 235 -6.67 10.43 11.12
C GLY A 235 -7.59 11.42 11.84
N SER A 236 -7.03 12.37 12.60
CA SER A 236 -7.85 13.48 13.12
C SER A 236 -8.46 14.27 11.96
N LEU A 237 -9.69 14.77 12.11
CA LEU A 237 -10.38 15.51 11.04
C LEU A 237 -9.56 16.70 10.48
N SER A 238 -8.70 17.29 11.31
CA SER A 238 -7.72 18.31 10.91
C SER A 238 -6.60 17.82 9.99
N LYS A 239 -6.20 16.54 10.06
CA LYS A 239 -5.19 15.89 9.21
C LYS A 239 -5.80 15.41 7.89
N LEU A 240 -7.04 14.91 7.96
CA LEU A 240 -7.85 14.52 6.81
C LEU A 240 -8.01 15.63 5.76
N LEU A 241 -8.12 16.89 6.23
CA LEU A 241 -8.35 18.06 5.38
C LEU A 241 -7.08 18.73 4.84
N LYS A 242 -5.90 18.44 5.40
CA LYS A 242 -4.66 19.20 5.11
C LYS A 242 -3.51 18.37 4.55
N GLY A 243 -3.65 17.04 4.52
CA GLY A 243 -2.56 16.14 4.18
C GLY A 243 -1.36 16.29 5.13
N GLY A 244 -0.30 15.54 4.90
CA GLY A 244 0.94 15.68 5.64
C GLY A 244 1.81 14.43 5.61
N ILE A 245 3.07 14.61 5.98
CA ILE A 245 4.03 13.52 6.09
C ILE A 245 4.25 13.24 7.57
N SER A 246 4.12 11.99 7.99
CA SER A 246 4.55 11.57 9.32
C SER A 246 5.92 10.92 9.25
N VAL A 247 6.68 11.09 10.34
CA VAL A 247 7.93 10.42 10.59
C VAL A 247 7.92 9.79 11.97
N GLY A 248 8.55 8.63 12.08
CA GLY A 248 8.66 7.88 13.32
C GLY A 248 9.65 6.74 13.23
N LEU A 249 9.77 6.01 14.32
CA LEU A 249 10.51 4.76 14.38
C LEU A 249 9.54 3.58 14.28
N PRO A 250 9.96 2.45 13.69
CA PRO A 250 9.24 1.20 13.84
C PRO A 250 8.99 0.86 15.31
N GLU A 251 7.84 0.24 15.62
CA GLU A 251 7.55 -0.19 16.98
C GLU A 251 8.66 -1.11 17.53
N GLN A 252 8.96 -0.95 18.82
CA GLN A 252 9.94 -1.75 19.56
C GLN A 252 11.40 -1.62 19.09
N GLN A 253 11.72 -0.65 18.23
CA GLN A 253 13.09 -0.32 17.88
C GLN A 253 13.59 0.92 18.63
N ALA A 254 14.81 0.83 19.16
CA ALA A 254 15.49 2.01 19.70
C ALA A 254 15.89 2.98 18.58
N PRO A 255 16.03 4.29 18.87
CA PRO A 255 16.63 5.23 17.94
C PRO A 255 18.04 4.75 17.57
N GLY A 256 18.31 4.65 16.27
CA GLY A 256 19.67 4.41 15.77
C GLY A 256 20.51 5.69 15.77
N ASP A 257 21.59 5.68 14.99
CA ASP A 257 22.43 6.87 14.80
C ASP A 257 21.64 8.02 14.15
N LEU A 258 21.99 9.25 14.51
CA LEU A 258 21.40 10.45 13.92
C LEU A 258 21.67 10.49 12.41
N ALA A 259 20.66 10.89 11.65
CA ALA A 259 20.83 11.12 10.23
C ALA A 259 21.56 12.44 9.98
N ASN A 260 22.50 12.43 9.05
CA ASN A 260 23.20 13.64 8.63
C ASN A 260 22.33 14.48 7.66
N ASP A 261 22.62 15.77 7.59
CA ASP A 261 22.02 16.65 6.58
C ASP A 261 22.25 16.10 5.15
N GLY A 262 21.20 16.15 4.34
CA GLY A 262 21.15 15.63 2.99
C GLY A 262 20.88 14.12 2.90
N HIS A 263 20.75 13.39 4.02
CA HIS A 263 20.39 11.97 3.99
C HIS A 263 19.04 11.76 3.27
N ALA A 264 18.99 10.72 2.43
CA ALA A 264 17.81 10.39 1.64
C ALA A 264 17.01 9.25 2.27
N PHE A 265 15.71 9.46 2.46
CA PHE A 265 14.76 8.47 2.96
C PHE A 265 13.70 8.15 1.90
N SER A 266 13.08 6.97 2.01
CA SER A 266 11.89 6.65 1.22
C SER A 266 10.65 7.28 1.85
N LEU A 267 9.77 7.85 1.02
CA LEU A 267 8.43 8.28 1.40
C LEU A 267 7.40 7.27 0.88
N SER A 268 6.84 6.51 1.81
CA SER A 268 5.85 5.47 1.53
C SER A 268 4.42 6.00 1.61
N LYS A 269 3.50 5.30 0.94
CA LYS A 269 2.06 5.70 0.85
C LYS A 269 1.31 5.65 2.17
N SER A 270 1.68 4.70 3.04
CA SER A 270 1.06 4.51 4.36
C SER A 270 2.08 3.96 5.34
N TYR A 271 1.72 3.98 6.63
CA TYR A 271 2.56 3.42 7.69
C TYR A 271 2.89 1.94 7.43
N LYS A 272 1.89 1.16 7.02
CA LYS A 272 2.05 -0.26 6.67
C LYS A 272 3.10 -0.46 5.57
N HIS A 273 3.01 0.31 4.48
CA HIS A 273 4.01 0.27 3.42
C HIS A 273 5.41 0.68 3.91
N ALA A 274 5.51 1.70 4.75
CA ALA A 274 6.78 2.12 5.33
C ALA A 274 7.43 1.02 6.21
N LEU A 275 6.62 0.22 6.91
CA LEU A 275 7.10 -0.94 7.65
C LEU A 275 7.56 -2.09 6.74
N GLU A 276 6.97 -2.23 5.55
CA GLU A 276 7.31 -3.29 4.60
C GLU A 276 8.53 -2.95 3.74
N GLU A 277 8.68 -1.70 3.31
CA GLU A 277 9.78 -1.24 2.43
C GLU A 277 11.12 -1.06 3.16
N ARG A 278 11.15 -1.14 4.51
CA ARG A 278 12.36 -0.89 5.30
C ARG A 278 13.42 -2.00 5.24
N PHE A 279 13.07 -3.17 4.69
CA PHE A 279 13.96 -4.33 4.68
C PHE A 279 14.75 -4.37 3.37
N TYR A 280 15.97 -3.83 3.40
CA TYR A 280 16.86 -3.75 2.24
C TYR A 280 17.82 -4.94 2.09
N ASP A 281 18.05 -5.68 3.18
CA ASP A 281 18.85 -6.90 3.17
C ASP A 281 17.95 -8.12 2.92
N PHE A 282 17.98 -8.63 1.69
CA PHE A 282 17.20 -9.79 1.29
C PHE A 282 17.91 -10.60 0.20
N ASP A 283 17.53 -11.85 0.07
CA ASP A 283 17.87 -12.71 -1.07
C ASP A 283 16.61 -13.14 -1.81
N TYR A 284 16.72 -13.26 -3.14
CA TYR A 284 15.65 -13.79 -3.98
C TYR A 284 15.72 -15.30 -4.09
N TYR A 285 14.56 -15.95 -3.99
CA TYR A 285 14.39 -17.38 -4.22
C TYR A 285 13.24 -17.62 -5.19
N LEU A 286 13.36 -18.68 -5.98
CA LEU A 286 12.29 -19.16 -6.84
C LEU A 286 11.57 -20.30 -6.12
N ILE A 287 10.26 -20.41 -6.29
CA ILE A 287 9.49 -21.57 -5.84
C ILE A 287 8.67 -22.05 -7.02
N GLU A 288 8.82 -23.31 -7.40
CA GLU A 288 8.04 -23.93 -8.47
C GLU A 288 6.86 -24.67 -7.86
N PHE A 289 5.63 -24.21 -8.11
CA PHE A 289 4.42 -24.86 -7.62
C PHE A 289 3.78 -25.71 -8.72
N GLU A 290 3.60 -27.01 -8.48
CA GLU A 290 2.87 -27.89 -9.41
C GLU A 290 1.36 -27.62 -9.44
N GLN A 291 0.83 -27.04 -8.35
CA GLN A 291 -0.57 -26.65 -8.23
C GLN A 291 -0.83 -25.23 -8.75
N SER A 292 -2.12 -24.89 -8.88
CA SER A 292 -2.54 -23.54 -9.25
C SER A 292 -2.08 -22.50 -8.22
N ILE A 293 -1.42 -21.44 -8.69
CA ILE A 293 -1.04 -20.28 -7.88
C ILE A 293 -2.16 -19.22 -7.79
N ARG A 294 -3.40 -19.55 -8.17
CA ARG A 294 -4.52 -18.60 -8.14
C ARG A 294 -4.71 -18.04 -6.72
N GLY A 295 -4.77 -16.71 -6.64
CA GLY A 295 -4.87 -16.00 -5.35
C GLY A 295 -3.53 -15.57 -4.77
N LEU A 296 -2.40 -16.07 -5.30
CA LEU A 296 -1.07 -15.60 -4.95
C LEU A 296 -0.81 -14.30 -5.69
N ARG A 297 -0.45 -13.24 -4.96
CA ARG A 297 -0.23 -11.91 -5.52
C ARG A 297 1.12 -11.35 -5.06
N PRO A 298 1.76 -10.47 -5.85
CA PRO A 298 2.86 -9.66 -5.35
C PRO A 298 2.49 -8.98 -4.03
N GLY A 299 3.37 -9.05 -3.04
CA GLY A 299 3.14 -8.57 -1.68
C GLY A 299 2.58 -9.61 -0.70
N ALA A 300 2.12 -10.77 -1.17
CA ALA A 300 1.68 -11.85 -0.29
C ALA A 300 2.82 -12.28 0.66
N PRO A 301 2.53 -12.60 1.93
CA PRO A 301 3.57 -12.94 2.88
C PRO A 301 4.21 -14.30 2.56
N VAL A 302 5.48 -14.43 2.89
CA VAL A 302 6.16 -15.72 3.03
C VAL A 302 6.36 -15.94 4.51
N GLU A 303 5.80 -17.01 5.04
CA GLU A 303 5.79 -17.29 6.47
C GLU A 303 6.51 -18.59 6.77
N TYR A 304 7.20 -18.64 7.91
CA TYR A 304 7.71 -19.87 8.49
C TYR A 304 6.97 -20.09 9.81
N ARG A 305 6.12 -21.12 9.86
CA ARG A 305 5.32 -21.45 11.05
C ARG A 305 4.58 -20.24 11.65
N GLY A 306 3.96 -19.43 10.79
CA GLY A 306 3.22 -18.22 11.16
C GLY A 306 4.06 -16.97 11.41
N MET A 307 5.39 -17.04 11.31
CA MET A 307 6.28 -15.88 11.34
C MET A 307 6.56 -15.41 9.91
N ARG A 308 6.20 -14.17 9.56
CA ARG A 308 6.56 -13.61 8.24
C ARG A 308 8.07 -13.41 8.11
N VAL A 309 8.69 -14.21 7.24
CA VAL A 309 10.14 -14.17 6.93
C VAL A 309 10.43 -13.51 5.59
N GLY A 310 9.43 -13.32 4.75
CA GLY A 310 9.61 -12.74 3.43
C GLY A 310 8.34 -12.24 2.78
N THR A 311 8.46 -11.97 1.49
CA THR A 311 7.37 -11.42 0.66
C THR A 311 7.46 -11.97 -0.76
N VAL A 312 6.31 -12.28 -1.36
CA VAL A 312 6.20 -12.63 -2.77
C VAL A 312 6.45 -11.40 -3.62
N VAL A 313 7.39 -11.50 -4.56
CA VAL A 313 7.81 -10.41 -5.45
C VAL A 313 6.99 -10.48 -6.73
N GLU A 314 6.87 -11.67 -7.31
CA GLU A 314 6.22 -11.87 -8.60
C GLU A 314 5.59 -13.28 -8.68
N ALA A 315 4.39 -13.38 -9.25
CA ALA A 315 3.66 -14.65 -9.41
C ALA A 315 2.68 -14.54 -10.61
N PRO A 316 2.88 -15.26 -11.73
CA PRO A 316 4.06 -16.08 -12.03
C PRO A 316 5.32 -15.23 -12.24
N ALA A 317 6.48 -15.77 -11.88
CA ALA A 317 7.75 -15.11 -12.10
C ALA A 317 8.15 -15.10 -13.58
N ASN A 318 8.56 -13.94 -14.09
CA ASN A 318 9.03 -13.79 -15.46
C ASN A 318 10.51 -14.18 -15.58
N VAL A 319 10.82 -15.45 -15.33
CA VAL A 319 12.16 -16.02 -15.47
C VAL A 319 12.30 -16.68 -16.84
N MET A 320 13.42 -16.46 -17.51
CA MET A 320 13.79 -17.13 -18.75
C MET A 320 14.85 -18.19 -18.47
N ILE A 321 14.64 -19.39 -18.98
CA ILE A 321 15.59 -20.51 -18.93
C ILE A 321 15.86 -20.91 -20.38
N ASP A 322 17.12 -20.85 -20.80
CA ASP A 322 17.54 -21.21 -22.16
C ASP A 322 16.75 -20.49 -23.28
N GLY A 323 16.30 -19.26 -23.03
CA GLY A 323 15.55 -18.43 -23.99
C GLY A 323 14.05 -18.70 -24.05
N VAL A 324 13.51 -19.56 -23.18
CA VAL A 324 12.07 -19.85 -23.07
C VAL A 324 11.58 -19.44 -21.67
N PRO A 325 10.33 -18.95 -21.53
CA PRO A 325 9.76 -18.71 -20.20
C PRO A 325 9.81 -19.97 -19.34
N ALA A 326 10.18 -19.81 -18.07
CA ALA A 326 10.26 -20.91 -17.10
C ALA A 326 8.90 -21.58 -16.86
N HIS A 327 7.81 -20.84 -17.09
CA HIS A 327 6.44 -21.36 -17.11
C HIS A 327 6.09 -21.88 -18.52
N PHE A 328 5.43 -23.04 -18.61
CA PHE A 328 5.08 -23.75 -19.87
C PHE A 328 6.20 -24.56 -20.54
N ARG A 329 7.09 -25.18 -19.76
CA ARG A 329 8.04 -26.15 -20.32
C ARG A 329 7.33 -27.42 -20.80
N THR A 330 7.94 -28.14 -21.75
CA THR A 330 7.38 -29.38 -22.32
C THR A 330 7.33 -30.52 -21.30
N ASP A 331 8.19 -30.47 -20.29
CA ASP A 331 8.42 -31.50 -19.28
C ASP A 331 8.03 -31.08 -17.85
N ASN A 332 7.80 -29.77 -17.61
CA ASN A 332 7.47 -29.23 -16.30
C ASN A 332 6.28 -28.26 -16.39
N THR A 333 5.18 -28.60 -15.72
CA THR A 333 3.97 -27.77 -15.64
C THR A 333 3.96 -26.83 -14.43
N ALA A 334 5.00 -26.87 -13.60
CA ALA A 334 5.08 -26.05 -12.41
C ALA A 334 5.12 -24.56 -12.76
N VAL A 335 4.48 -23.76 -11.91
CA VAL A 335 4.42 -22.31 -12.06
C VAL A 335 5.41 -21.68 -11.09
N PRO A 336 6.45 -20.98 -11.59
CA PRO A 336 7.43 -20.34 -10.73
C PRO A 336 6.85 -19.09 -10.08
N ALA A 337 7.13 -18.90 -8.80
CA ALA A 337 6.90 -17.67 -8.04
C ALA A 337 8.23 -17.15 -7.50
N LEU A 338 8.47 -15.85 -7.67
CA LEU A 338 9.66 -15.18 -7.16
C LEU A 338 9.32 -14.61 -5.79
N ILE A 339 10.13 -14.96 -4.80
CA ILE A 339 10.01 -14.44 -3.44
C ILE A 339 11.31 -13.76 -3.02
N LYS A 340 11.22 -12.90 -2.00
CA LYS A 340 12.38 -12.40 -1.28
C LYS A 340 12.30 -12.78 0.20
N ILE A 341 13.39 -13.27 0.76
CA ILE A 341 13.55 -13.51 2.20
C ILE A 341 14.22 -12.31 2.81
N GLU A 342 13.55 -11.67 3.76
CA GLU A 342 13.91 -10.35 4.29
C GLU A 342 14.55 -10.52 5.67
N TYR A 343 15.87 -10.45 5.74
CA TYR A 343 16.63 -10.87 6.93
C TYR A 343 16.34 -10.04 8.17
N GLY A 344 16.03 -8.75 7.98
CA GLY A 344 15.62 -7.88 9.08
C GLY A 344 14.28 -8.28 9.73
N ARG A 345 13.49 -9.17 9.11
CA ARG A 345 12.29 -9.77 9.73
C ARG A 345 12.63 -10.94 10.66
N ILE A 346 13.71 -11.65 10.38
CA ILE A 346 14.15 -12.82 11.15
C ILE A 346 14.89 -12.37 12.40
N TYR A 347 15.79 -11.38 12.26
CA TYR A 347 16.55 -10.84 13.38
C TYR A 347 16.92 -9.37 13.14
N HIS A 348 17.05 -8.60 14.23
CA HIS A 348 17.38 -7.16 14.17
C HIS A 348 18.70 -6.87 13.43
N ASN A 349 19.69 -7.76 13.55
CA ASN A 349 20.93 -7.69 12.78
C ASN A 349 20.80 -8.51 11.50
N SER A 350 20.49 -7.84 10.38
CA SER A 350 20.28 -8.47 9.08
C SER A 350 21.47 -9.29 8.59
N ASN A 351 22.71 -8.85 8.85
CA ASN A 351 23.92 -9.59 8.42
C ASN A 351 24.01 -10.94 9.13
N GLN A 352 23.78 -10.94 10.45
CA GLN A 352 23.76 -12.17 11.23
C GLN A 352 22.61 -13.10 10.82
N ALA A 353 21.41 -12.54 10.57
CA ALA A 353 20.28 -13.32 10.07
C ALA A 353 20.54 -13.92 8.68
N ARG A 354 21.19 -13.19 7.77
CA ARG A 354 21.58 -13.69 6.45
C ARG A 354 22.52 -14.88 6.56
N ASP A 355 23.59 -14.72 7.33
CA ASP A 355 24.61 -15.76 7.46
C ASP A 355 24.02 -17.00 8.16
N PHE A 356 23.14 -16.80 9.15
CA PHE A 356 22.36 -17.87 9.78
C PHE A 356 21.44 -18.59 8.78
N TRP A 357 20.65 -17.85 8.00
CA TRP A 357 19.73 -18.44 7.02
C TRP A 357 20.48 -19.25 5.97
N ARG A 358 21.47 -18.64 5.31
CA ARG A 358 22.26 -19.29 4.26
C ARG A 358 23.01 -20.52 4.77
N GLY A 359 23.52 -20.48 6.01
CA GLY A 359 24.24 -21.60 6.61
C GLY A 359 23.36 -22.79 7.01
N ASN A 360 22.04 -22.61 7.14
CA ASN A 360 21.14 -23.65 7.67
C ASN A 360 20.05 -24.10 6.68
N VAL A 361 19.71 -23.30 5.66
CA VAL A 361 18.58 -23.57 4.76
C VAL A 361 18.68 -24.92 4.06
N GLU A 362 19.86 -25.33 3.60
CA GLU A 362 20.07 -26.65 2.98
C GLU A 362 19.85 -27.79 3.99
N GLY A 363 20.29 -27.61 5.23
CA GLY A 363 20.06 -28.57 6.30
C GLY A 363 18.58 -28.70 6.64
N TRP A 364 17.82 -27.61 6.62
CA TRP A 364 16.38 -27.65 6.84
C TRP A 364 15.64 -28.32 5.67
N ILE A 365 16.05 -28.06 4.43
CA ILE A 365 15.49 -28.71 3.24
C ILE A 365 15.72 -30.23 3.29
N LYS A 366 16.92 -30.66 3.66
CA LYS A 366 17.25 -32.08 3.89
C LYS A 366 16.41 -32.71 5.00
N ASN A 367 16.01 -31.92 6.00
CA ASN A 367 15.12 -32.34 7.07
C ASN A 367 13.63 -32.13 6.75
N GLY A 368 13.25 -31.90 5.49
CA GLY A 368 11.86 -31.84 5.05
C GLY A 368 11.23 -30.45 4.96
N LEU A 369 12.01 -29.36 5.06
CA LEU A 369 11.47 -28.00 4.86
C LEU A 369 10.98 -27.81 3.42
N ARG A 370 9.69 -27.51 3.24
CA ARG A 370 9.07 -27.28 1.93
C ARG A 370 8.24 -26.02 1.94
N ALA A 371 8.14 -25.41 0.75
CA ALA A 371 7.21 -24.34 0.49
C ALA A 371 5.84 -24.89 0.11
N SER A 372 4.76 -24.26 0.56
CA SER A 372 3.42 -24.67 0.23
C SER A 372 2.49 -23.45 0.14
N LEU A 373 1.37 -23.55 -0.58
CA LEU A 373 0.38 -22.45 -0.64
C LEU A 373 -0.73 -22.69 0.37
N LYS A 374 -0.86 -21.80 1.34
CA LYS A 374 -1.93 -21.88 2.33
C LYS A 374 -2.95 -20.76 2.12
N PRO A 375 -4.26 -21.02 2.34
CA PRO A 375 -5.28 -19.98 2.29
C PRO A 375 -5.02 -18.93 3.37
N GLY A 376 -4.86 -17.67 2.98
CA GLY A 376 -4.72 -16.55 3.91
C GLY A 376 -6.06 -15.90 4.23
N ASN A 377 -6.85 -15.58 3.21
CA ASN A 377 -8.19 -15.02 3.37
C ASN A 377 -9.20 -15.79 2.52
N LEU A 378 -10.09 -16.52 3.19
CA LEU A 378 -11.12 -17.36 2.55
C LEU A 378 -12.16 -16.53 1.78
N LEU A 379 -12.38 -15.26 2.15
CA LEU A 379 -13.36 -14.40 1.48
C LEU A 379 -12.85 -13.88 0.14
N THR A 380 -11.58 -13.47 0.08
CA THR A 380 -10.98 -12.91 -1.14
C THR A 380 -10.29 -13.96 -2.01
N GLY A 381 -10.13 -15.19 -1.48
CA GLY A 381 -9.36 -16.25 -2.12
C GLY A 381 -7.86 -15.97 -2.15
N ALA A 382 -7.36 -15.05 -1.30
CA ALA A 382 -5.94 -14.75 -1.22
C ALA A 382 -5.19 -15.90 -0.52
N VAL A 383 -4.04 -16.28 -1.09
CA VAL A 383 -3.14 -17.29 -0.51
C VAL A 383 -1.78 -16.67 -0.18
N TYR A 384 -1.04 -17.35 0.69
CA TYR A 384 0.33 -16.99 1.05
C TYR A 384 1.26 -18.20 0.92
N VAL A 385 2.57 -17.96 0.93
CA VAL A 385 3.57 -19.02 0.90
C VAL A 385 3.92 -19.39 2.33
N ASP A 386 3.75 -20.65 2.69
CA ASP A 386 4.12 -21.20 3.99
C ASP A 386 5.35 -22.10 3.85
N PHE A 387 6.30 -21.93 4.76
CA PHE A 387 7.46 -22.78 4.95
C PHE A 387 7.24 -23.62 6.21
N ASP A 388 7.17 -24.94 6.03
CA ASP A 388 7.05 -25.87 7.13
C ASP A 388 7.80 -27.18 6.85
N ILE A 389 7.98 -27.99 7.89
CA ILE A 389 8.67 -29.27 7.83
C ILE A 389 7.65 -30.39 7.58
N TYR A 390 7.86 -31.11 6.48
CA TYR A 390 7.07 -32.27 6.06
C TYR A 390 7.93 -33.52 6.22
N ASN A 391 7.55 -34.40 7.16
CA ASN A 391 8.34 -35.59 7.51
C ASN A 391 8.32 -36.68 6.42
N ASP A 392 7.34 -36.62 5.53
CA ASP A 392 7.05 -37.55 4.44
C ASP A 392 7.38 -36.97 3.05
N ALA A 393 8.01 -35.79 3.00
CA ALA A 393 8.41 -35.20 1.73
C ALA A 393 9.62 -35.93 1.12
N ASP A 394 9.58 -36.13 -0.20
CA ASP A 394 10.69 -36.71 -0.97
C ASP A 394 11.99 -35.92 -0.80
N ASP A 395 13.14 -36.58 -0.86
CA ASP A 395 14.45 -35.94 -0.80
C ASP A 395 14.55 -34.81 -1.85
N ALA A 396 14.91 -33.62 -1.39
CA ALA A 396 15.07 -32.45 -2.25
C ALA A 396 16.35 -31.71 -1.90
N GLU A 397 16.90 -31.03 -2.88
CA GLU A 397 18.07 -30.16 -2.73
C GLU A 397 17.78 -28.78 -3.31
N LEU A 398 18.54 -27.80 -2.83
CA LEU A 398 18.44 -26.45 -3.32
C LEU A 398 19.11 -26.38 -4.70
N THR A 399 18.31 -26.33 -5.75
CA THR A 399 18.82 -26.21 -7.13
C THR A 399 18.96 -24.74 -7.51
N THR A 400 19.63 -24.46 -8.62
CA THR A 400 19.74 -23.09 -9.15
C THR A 400 19.12 -23.05 -10.54
N VAL A 401 18.18 -22.13 -10.74
CA VAL A 401 17.53 -21.87 -12.01
C VAL A 401 17.77 -20.41 -12.39
N SER A 402 18.37 -20.20 -13.56
CA SER A 402 18.88 -18.91 -14.00
C SER A 402 19.88 -18.34 -12.98
N GLN A 403 19.48 -17.37 -12.16
CA GLN A 403 20.28 -16.74 -11.10
C GLN A 403 19.69 -16.92 -9.70
N TYR A 404 18.58 -17.65 -9.58
CA TYR A 404 17.84 -17.82 -8.34
C TYR A 404 17.99 -19.23 -7.79
N GLN A 405 18.13 -19.34 -6.47
CA GLN A 405 18.03 -20.62 -5.79
C GLN A 405 16.57 -21.05 -5.71
N VAL A 406 16.29 -22.31 -6.04
CA VAL A 406 14.94 -22.88 -6.05
C VAL A 406 14.67 -23.53 -4.70
N PHE A 407 13.64 -23.03 -4.03
CA PHE A 407 13.10 -23.65 -2.83
C PHE A 407 12.14 -24.78 -3.21
N PRO A 408 12.32 -26.00 -2.68
CA PRO A 408 11.42 -27.11 -3.00
C PRO A 408 10.03 -26.85 -2.45
N SER A 409 9.01 -27.21 -3.22
CA SER A 409 7.61 -27.03 -2.84
C SER A 409 6.89 -28.36 -2.69
N VAL A 410 5.77 -28.33 -1.96
CA VAL A 410 4.77 -29.39 -1.92
C VAL A 410 3.40 -28.78 -2.16
N SER A 411 2.52 -29.56 -2.74
CA SER A 411 1.12 -29.16 -2.88
C SER A 411 0.44 -29.20 -1.51
N SER A 412 -0.06 -28.05 -1.05
CA SER A 412 -0.89 -27.96 0.17
C SER A 412 -2.25 -27.34 -0.12
N GLY A 413 -3.32 -27.98 0.37
CA GLY A 413 -4.70 -27.45 0.34
C GLY A 413 -5.75 -28.50 -0.04
N ILE A 414 -7.04 -28.14 0.15
CA ILE A 414 -8.28 -28.95 0.05
C ILE A 414 -8.35 -30.02 -1.06
N THR A 415 -7.61 -29.87 -2.15
CA THR A 415 -7.45 -30.90 -3.19
C THR A 415 -7.01 -32.24 -2.61
N VAL A 416 -6.08 -32.25 -1.64
CA VAL A 416 -5.68 -33.49 -0.96
C VAL A 416 -6.84 -34.11 -0.16
N LEU A 417 -7.68 -33.30 0.49
CA LEU A 417 -8.87 -33.81 1.19
C LEU A 417 -9.92 -34.34 0.20
N ALA A 418 -10.14 -33.66 -0.92
CA ALA A 418 -11.07 -34.10 -1.96
C ALA A 418 -10.61 -35.43 -2.61
N ASP A 419 -9.31 -35.55 -2.87
CA ASP A 419 -8.69 -36.76 -3.41
C ASP A 419 -8.72 -37.90 -2.39
N GLN A 420 -8.40 -37.62 -1.12
CA GLN A 420 -8.49 -38.61 -0.03
C GLN A 420 -9.93 -39.08 0.23
N VAL A 421 -10.92 -38.18 0.16
CA VAL A 421 -12.35 -38.56 0.26
C VAL A 421 -12.75 -39.41 -0.94
N SER A 422 -12.30 -39.07 -2.14
CA SER A 422 -12.55 -39.87 -3.35
C SER A 422 -11.92 -41.25 -3.25
N ASP A 423 -10.71 -41.37 -2.70
CA ASP A 423 -10.03 -42.64 -2.47
C ASP A 423 -10.74 -43.51 -1.43
N VAL A 424 -11.25 -42.91 -0.34
CA VAL A 424 -12.07 -43.64 0.64
C VAL A 424 -13.36 -44.12 0.01
N LEU A 425 -14.04 -43.27 -0.78
CA LEU A 425 -15.25 -43.66 -1.52
C LEU A 425 -14.98 -44.80 -2.51
N ASN A 426 -13.87 -44.74 -3.24
CA ASN A 426 -13.45 -45.80 -4.16
C ASN A 426 -13.14 -47.11 -3.43
N LYS A 427 -12.45 -47.04 -2.28
CA LYS A 427 -12.16 -48.22 -1.44
C LYS A 427 -13.43 -48.85 -0.88
N VAL A 428 -14.40 -48.04 -0.43
CA VAL A 428 -15.69 -48.52 0.08
C VAL A 428 -16.54 -49.15 -1.03
N ASN A 429 -16.56 -48.55 -2.22
CA ASN A 429 -17.28 -49.08 -3.38
C ASN A 429 -16.68 -50.40 -3.91
N ASN A 430 -15.38 -50.62 -3.68
CA ASN A 430 -14.67 -51.84 -4.10
C ASN A 430 -14.62 -52.93 -3.02
N LEU A 431 -15.36 -52.79 -1.92
CA LEU A 431 -15.50 -53.87 -0.93
C LEU A 431 -16.31 -55.02 -1.54
N LYS A 432 -15.63 -56.14 -1.82
CA LYS A 432 -16.26 -57.37 -2.35
C LYS A 432 -17.00 -58.13 -1.26
N ILE A 433 -18.16 -57.60 -0.85
CA ILE A 433 -19.02 -58.26 0.14
C ILE A 433 -19.63 -59.53 -0.48
N GLU A 434 -19.78 -59.59 -1.81
CA GLU A 434 -20.30 -60.75 -2.53
C GLU A 434 -19.45 -62.01 -2.35
N ASP A 435 -18.12 -61.89 -2.37
CA ASP A 435 -17.21 -63.03 -2.21
C ASP A 435 -17.32 -63.66 -0.81
N SER A 436 -17.43 -62.81 0.22
CA SER A 436 -17.64 -63.25 1.61
C SER A 436 -18.99 -63.95 1.79
N LEU A 437 -20.04 -63.46 1.12
CA LEU A 437 -21.38 -64.05 1.15
C LEU A 437 -21.42 -65.39 0.40
N ALA A 438 -20.73 -65.51 -0.74
CA ALA A 438 -20.62 -66.75 -1.49
C ALA A 438 -19.90 -67.84 -0.68
N GLN A 439 -18.79 -67.50 -0.01
CA GLN A 439 -18.05 -68.41 0.88
C GLN A 439 -18.93 -68.91 2.04
N MET A 440 -19.74 -68.03 2.61
CA MET A 440 -20.67 -68.36 3.70
C MET A 440 -21.78 -69.30 3.21
N GLN A 441 -22.29 -69.08 1.99
CA GLN A 441 -23.30 -69.97 1.38
C GLN A 441 -22.74 -71.35 1.06
N SER A 442 -21.50 -71.46 0.58
CA SER A 442 -20.81 -72.75 0.40
C SER A 442 -20.68 -73.50 1.72
N THR A 443 -20.24 -72.81 2.77
CA THR A 443 -20.12 -73.39 4.12
C THR A 443 -21.45 -73.93 4.64
N PHE A 444 -22.56 -73.26 4.30
CA PHE A 444 -23.91 -73.71 4.65
C PHE A 444 -24.31 -74.98 3.89
N THR A 445 -24.01 -75.06 2.59
CA THR A 445 -24.28 -76.27 1.79
C THR A 445 -23.49 -77.46 2.33
N ASP A 446 -22.21 -77.27 2.68
CA ASP A 446 -21.37 -78.31 3.27
C ASP A 446 -21.92 -78.78 4.64
N TYR A 447 -22.40 -77.83 5.45
CA TYR A 447 -23.01 -78.15 6.73
C TYR A 447 -24.33 -78.92 6.59
N GLN A 448 -25.17 -78.56 5.62
CA GLN A 448 -26.41 -79.29 5.33
C GLN A 448 -26.13 -80.72 4.86
N ALA A 449 -25.10 -80.93 4.03
CA ALA A 449 -24.68 -82.25 3.60
C ALA A 449 -24.26 -83.12 4.78
N LEU A 450 -23.40 -82.58 5.67
CA LEU A 450 -22.99 -83.24 6.91
C LEU A 450 -24.19 -83.59 7.80
N ALA A 451 -25.14 -82.67 7.93
CA ALA A 451 -26.32 -82.87 8.76
C ALA A 451 -27.24 -83.98 8.26
N ASN A 452 -27.40 -84.10 6.94
CA ASN A 452 -28.18 -85.16 6.32
C ASN A 452 -27.47 -86.53 6.46
N GLU A 453 -26.16 -86.58 6.26
CA GLU A 453 -25.36 -87.80 6.40
C GLU A 453 -25.38 -88.32 7.85
N MET A 454 -25.30 -87.41 8.83
CA MET A 454 -25.49 -87.75 10.25
C MET A 454 -26.91 -88.26 10.55
N ARG A 455 -27.93 -87.69 9.92
CA ARG A 455 -29.32 -88.13 10.10
C ARG A 455 -29.55 -89.52 9.51
N ASP A 456 -28.90 -89.84 8.40
CA ASP A 456 -28.94 -91.17 7.79
C ASP A 456 -28.20 -92.21 8.65
N LEU A 457 -27.04 -91.86 9.22
CA LEU A 457 -26.35 -92.70 10.20
C LEU A 457 -27.20 -92.98 11.45
N LEU A 458 -27.97 -91.99 11.93
CA LEU A 458 -28.89 -92.14 13.07
C LEU A 458 -30.11 -93.02 12.75
N ASN A 459 -30.49 -93.14 11.48
CA ASN A 459 -31.63 -93.96 11.04
C ASN A 459 -31.24 -95.41 10.68
N GLN A 460 -29.95 -95.77 10.72
CA GLN A 460 -29.51 -97.15 10.56
C GLN A 460 -29.82 -97.99 11.82
N GLN A 461 -30.47 -99.14 11.61
CA GLN A 461 -31.03 -100.00 12.65
C GLN A 461 -30.02 -100.61 13.65
N ASP A 462 -28.71 -100.48 13.42
CA ASP A 462 -27.64 -101.03 14.28
C ASP A 462 -27.10 -100.05 15.35
N THR A 463 -27.69 -98.87 15.50
CA THR A 463 -27.26 -97.86 16.49
C THR A 463 -27.71 -98.13 17.94
N GLN A 464 -28.44 -99.24 18.21
CA GLN A 464 -28.98 -99.53 19.55
C GLN A 464 -27.97 -100.13 20.55
N ASN A 465 -26.72 -100.42 20.16
CA ASN A 465 -25.67 -100.96 21.05
C ASN A 465 -24.47 -100.02 21.27
N LEU A 466 -24.67 -98.71 21.18
CA LEU A 466 -23.60 -97.73 21.43
C LEU A 466 -23.37 -97.52 22.95
N PRO A 467 -22.10 -97.44 23.42
CA PRO A 467 -21.76 -97.06 24.79
C PRO A 467 -22.43 -95.75 25.24
N GLY A 468 -22.82 -95.66 26.52
CA GLY A 468 -23.60 -94.52 27.06
C GLY A 468 -22.95 -93.14 26.88
N ASP A 469 -21.61 -93.06 26.85
CA ASP A 469 -20.88 -91.81 26.63
C ASP A 469 -21.02 -91.30 25.17
N ILE A 470 -21.13 -92.23 24.22
CA ILE A 470 -21.31 -91.91 22.81
C ILE A 470 -22.72 -91.38 22.56
N ASN A 471 -23.73 -91.97 23.20
CA ASN A 471 -25.12 -91.52 23.08
C ASN A 471 -25.34 -90.11 23.66
N ARG A 472 -24.63 -89.76 24.75
CA ARG A 472 -24.67 -88.40 25.34
C ARG A 472 -24.02 -87.37 24.44
N ASN A 473 -22.86 -87.67 23.87
CA ASN A 473 -22.19 -86.80 22.91
C ASN A 473 -23.03 -86.61 21.63
N PHE A 474 -23.72 -87.65 21.17
CA PHE A 474 -24.66 -87.54 20.04
C PHE A 474 -25.89 -86.68 20.36
N ALA A 475 -26.45 -86.77 21.57
CA ALA A 475 -27.55 -85.92 21.99
C ALA A 475 -27.13 -84.44 22.09
N GLU A 476 -25.94 -84.15 22.62
CA GLU A 476 -25.39 -82.79 22.66
C GLU A 476 -25.10 -82.24 21.26
N MET A 477 -24.57 -83.06 20.36
CA MET A 477 -24.34 -82.70 18.95
C MET A 477 -25.65 -82.45 18.21
N THR A 478 -26.67 -83.29 18.40
CA THR A 478 -28.00 -83.09 17.80
C THR A 478 -28.65 -81.79 18.27
N LYS A 479 -28.51 -81.46 19.56
CA LYS A 479 -28.98 -80.19 20.13
C LYS A 479 -28.21 -78.99 19.57
N SER A 480 -26.90 -79.11 19.39
CA SER A 480 -26.07 -78.08 18.75
C SER A 480 -26.50 -77.84 17.30
N MET A 481 -26.77 -78.92 16.54
CA MET A 481 -27.27 -78.83 15.17
C MET A 481 -28.65 -78.20 15.07
N GLN A 482 -29.57 -78.53 16.00
CA GLN A 482 -30.88 -77.88 16.08
C GLN A 482 -30.76 -76.38 16.40
N GLN A 483 -29.87 -76.01 17.33
CA GLN A 483 -29.64 -74.62 17.68
C GLN A 483 -29.04 -73.86 16.48
N PHE A 484 -28.12 -74.48 15.75
CA PHE A 484 -27.53 -73.91 14.55
C PHE A 484 -28.55 -73.75 13.42
N ASP A 485 -29.46 -74.72 13.23
CA ASP A 485 -30.57 -74.62 12.26
C ASP A 485 -31.51 -73.44 12.58
N VAL A 486 -31.83 -73.21 13.86
CA VAL A 486 -32.63 -72.05 14.29
C VAL A 486 -31.88 -70.75 14.02
N THR A 487 -30.60 -70.65 14.41
CA THR A 487 -29.77 -69.48 14.15
C THR A 487 -29.65 -69.21 12.65
N MET A 488 -29.55 -70.25 11.84
CA MET A 488 -29.36 -70.12 10.40
C MET A 488 -30.67 -69.79 9.67
N LYS A 489 -31.82 -70.32 10.10
CA LYS A 489 -33.14 -69.86 9.62
C LYS A 489 -33.39 -68.40 9.97
N GLN A 490 -32.94 -67.96 11.15
CA GLN A 490 -33.00 -66.55 11.54
C GLN A 490 -32.11 -65.70 10.63
N PHE A 491 -30.90 -66.18 10.32
CA PHE A 491 -29.97 -65.52 9.40
C PHE A 491 -30.49 -65.48 7.95
N GLU A 492 -31.03 -66.58 7.44
CA GLU A 492 -31.67 -66.66 6.11
C GLU A 492 -32.86 -65.70 6.04
N LYS A 493 -33.68 -65.61 7.09
CA LYS A 493 -34.77 -64.64 7.18
C LYS A 493 -34.26 -63.19 7.18
N THR A 494 -33.16 -62.91 7.86
CA THR A 494 -32.49 -61.60 7.83
C THR A 494 -31.88 -61.31 6.45
N MET A 495 -31.29 -62.30 5.78
CA MET A 495 -30.69 -62.15 4.44
C MET A 495 -31.73 -62.08 3.31
N ALA A 496 -32.83 -62.81 3.40
CA ALA A 496 -33.98 -62.68 2.50
C ALA A 496 -34.60 -61.28 2.62
N SER A 497 -34.60 -60.70 3.83
CA SER A 497 -34.97 -59.29 4.02
C SER A 497 -33.93 -58.29 3.48
N TYR A 498 -32.68 -58.73 3.27
CA TYR A 498 -31.61 -57.95 2.61
C TYR A 498 -31.75 -57.98 1.08
N GLN A 499 -31.99 -59.16 0.49
CA GLN A 499 -32.16 -59.35 -0.96
C GLN A 499 -33.48 -58.75 -1.50
N GLN A 500 -34.52 -58.63 -0.69
CA GLN A 500 -35.76 -57.91 -1.05
C GLN A 500 -35.71 -56.39 -0.76
N GLY A 501 -34.53 -55.77 -0.83
CA GLY A 501 -34.38 -54.31 -0.68
C GLY A 501 -34.62 -53.84 0.75
N SER A 502 -33.73 -54.22 1.68
CA SER A 502 -33.86 -53.80 3.08
C SER A 502 -33.91 -52.27 3.25
N GLN A 503 -34.63 -51.83 4.30
CA GLN A 503 -34.63 -50.46 4.81
C GLN A 503 -33.23 -49.86 4.96
N PHE A 504 -32.20 -50.68 5.23
CA PHE A 504 -30.82 -50.22 5.32
C PHE A 504 -30.24 -49.85 3.96
N HIS A 505 -30.45 -50.67 2.91
CA HIS A 505 -29.99 -50.33 1.57
C HIS A 505 -30.74 -49.11 1.02
N HIS A 506 -32.04 -48.99 1.32
CA HIS A 506 -32.82 -47.79 1.02
C HIS A 506 -32.36 -46.56 1.81
N GLN A 507 -32.08 -46.67 3.10
CA GLN A 507 -31.52 -45.56 3.88
C GLN A 507 -30.13 -45.17 3.38
N LEU A 508 -29.29 -46.14 3.03
CA LEU A 508 -27.93 -45.87 2.56
C LEU A 508 -27.95 -45.27 1.16
N GLN A 509 -28.79 -45.76 0.25
CA GLN A 509 -29.04 -45.10 -1.04
C GLN A 509 -29.70 -43.73 -0.86
N GLN A 510 -30.62 -43.57 0.09
CA GLN A 510 -31.27 -42.30 0.37
C GLN A 510 -30.28 -41.28 0.95
N THR A 511 -29.43 -41.69 1.89
CA THR A 511 -28.36 -40.84 2.44
C THR A 511 -27.31 -40.53 1.37
N LEU A 512 -26.93 -41.49 0.52
CA LEU A 512 -26.00 -41.23 -0.58
C LEU A 512 -26.61 -40.33 -1.66
N SER A 513 -27.91 -40.45 -1.93
CA SER A 513 -28.61 -39.59 -2.90
C SER A 513 -28.92 -38.21 -2.32
N GLU A 514 -29.21 -38.10 -1.02
CA GLU A 514 -29.30 -36.83 -0.29
C GLU A 514 -27.94 -36.15 -0.23
N PHE A 515 -26.86 -36.89 0.02
CA PHE A 515 -25.48 -36.37 0.00
C PHE A 515 -25.07 -35.94 -1.41
N LYS A 516 -25.40 -36.73 -2.44
CA LYS A 516 -25.20 -36.36 -3.84
C LYS A 516 -26.01 -35.12 -4.20
N ARG A 517 -27.28 -35.02 -3.78
CA ARG A 517 -28.13 -33.84 -4.00
C ARG A 517 -27.57 -32.61 -3.28
N LEU A 518 -27.06 -32.78 -2.06
CA LEU A 518 -26.38 -31.71 -1.33
C LEU A 518 -25.12 -31.27 -2.08
N SER A 519 -24.33 -32.21 -2.61
CA SER A 519 -23.15 -31.91 -3.43
C SER A 519 -23.52 -31.17 -4.72
N GLU A 520 -24.59 -31.59 -5.40
CA GLU A 520 -25.13 -30.94 -6.61
C GLU A 520 -25.77 -29.56 -6.31
N GLU A 521 -26.42 -29.39 -5.16
CA GLU A 521 -26.97 -28.11 -4.66
C GLU A 521 -25.86 -27.14 -4.19
N LEU A 522 -24.74 -27.65 -3.68
CA LEU A 522 -23.55 -26.87 -3.32
C LEU A 522 -22.64 -26.57 -4.53
N GLN A 523 -22.80 -27.29 -5.64
CA GLN A 523 -22.08 -27.08 -6.89
C GLN A 523 -22.24 -25.66 -7.48
N PRO A 524 -23.46 -25.06 -7.54
CA PRO A 524 -23.62 -23.67 -7.95
C PRO A 524 -23.10 -22.66 -6.93
N LEU A 525 -22.98 -23.02 -5.64
CA LEU A 525 -22.33 -22.18 -4.63
C LEU A 525 -20.81 -22.18 -4.80
N THR A 526 -20.21 -23.33 -5.07
CA THR A 526 -18.77 -23.43 -5.35
C THR A 526 -18.41 -22.80 -6.70
N ARG A 527 -19.22 -22.98 -7.76
CA ARG A 527 -19.06 -22.24 -9.02
C ARG A 527 -19.33 -20.75 -8.86
N GLY A 528 -20.40 -20.37 -8.14
CA GLY A 528 -20.77 -18.98 -7.87
C GLY A 528 -19.71 -18.22 -7.08
N LEU A 529 -19.10 -18.84 -6.06
CA LEU A 529 -17.95 -18.30 -5.32
C LEU A 529 -16.70 -18.16 -6.20
N ASN A 530 -16.52 -19.08 -7.16
CA ASN A 530 -15.35 -19.09 -8.05
C ASN A 530 -15.48 -18.10 -9.23
N GLU A 531 -16.71 -17.76 -9.63
CA GLU A 531 -17.04 -16.84 -10.72
C GLU A 531 -17.40 -15.42 -10.24
N GLN A 532 -18.12 -15.27 -9.12
CA GLN A 532 -18.52 -13.99 -8.52
C GLN A 532 -18.48 -14.05 -6.97
N PRO A 533 -17.31 -13.81 -6.35
CA PRO A 533 -17.14 -13.85 -4.89
C PRO A 533 -18.03 -12.84 -4.12
N ASN A 534 -18.57 -11.83 -4.81
CA ASN A 534 -19.32 -10.72 -4.23
C ASN A 534 -20.78 -11.07 -3.91
N MET A 535 -21.23 -12.29 -4.23
CA MET A 535 -22.63 -12.71 -4.13
C MET A 535 -23.20 -12.72 -2.69
N PHE A 536 -22.35 -12.64 -1.67
CA PHE A 536 -22.77 -12.52 -0.27
C PHE A 536 -22.91 -11.07 0.20
N ILE A 537 -22.40 -10.11 -0.57
CA ILE A 537 -22.40 -8.68 -0.22
C ILE A 537 -23.48 -7.93 -1.00
N PHE A 538 -23.81 -8.39 -2.22
CA PHE A 538 -24.85 -7.80 -3.05
C PHE A 538 -25.98 -8.81 -3.28
N ASP A 539 -27.17 -8.47 -2.79
CA ASP A 539 -28.37 -9.28 -2.96
C ASP A 539 -28.71 -9.45 -4.45
N LYS A 540 -29.12 -10.66 -4.85
CA LYS A 540 -29.61 -10.94 -6.21
C LYS A 540 -31.02 -10.39 -6.36
N SER A 541 -31.16 -9.07 -6.45
CA SER A 541 -32.28 -8.41 -7.16
C SER A 541 -32.11 -6.88 -7.17
N LEU A 542 -31.44 -6.34 -8.18
CA LEU A 542 -31.83 -5.03 -8.67
C LEU A 542 -33.01 -5.26 -9.63
N PRO A 543 -34.23 -4.77 -9.34
CA PRO A 543 -35.29 -4.79 -10.34
C PRO A 543 -34.80 -4.01 -11.57
N ALA A 544 -35.07 -4.54 -12.77
CA ALA A 544 -34.67 -3.90 -14.01
C ALA A 544 -35.17 -2.44 -14.06
N ASP A 545 -34.26 -1.52 -14.42
CA ASP A 545 -34.59 -0.09 -14.56
C ASP A 545 -35.83 0.08 -15.45
N PRO A 546 -36.84 0.85 -15.02
CA PRO A 546 -38.02 1.07 -15.84
C PRO A 546 -37.62 1.83 -17.11
N THR A 547 -37.79 1.19 -18.26
CA THR A 547 -37.59 1.84 -19.55
C THR A 547 -38.61 2.97 -19.72
N PRO A 548 -38.19 4.22 -19.96
CA PRO A 548 -39.12 5.32 -20.14
C PRO A 548 -39.99 5.05 -21.38
N ARG A 549 -41.30 5.01 -21.19
CA ARG A 549 -42.25 5.05 -22.31
C ARG A 549 -42.19 6.45 -22.92
N LYS A 550 -41.93 6.49 -24.22
CA LYS A 550 -42.04 7.69 -25.04
C LYS A 550 -43.48 8.22 -24.91
N GLN A 551 -43.63 9.42 -24.37
CA GLN A 551 -44.82 10.26 -24.59
C GLN A 551 -44.48 11.30 -25.65
#